data_AF-A0A354GPF5-F1
#
_entry.id   AF-A0A354GPF5-F1
#
_cell.length_a   1.000
_cell.length_b   1.000
_cell.length_c   1.000
_cell.angle_alpha   90.00
_cell.angle_beta   90.00
_cell.angle_gamma   90.00
#
_symmetry.space_group_name_H-M   'P 1'
#
loop_
_entity.id
_entity.type
_entity.pdbx_description
1 polymer ?
#
loop_
_entity_poly.entity_id
_entity_poly.type
_entity_poly.pdbx_seq_one_letter_code
_entity_poly.pdbx_strand_id
1 'polypeptide(L)'
;AVGALQGAVGPDEAPEMEDGGSPAWEADALHLEAALFHGEPDAAREALPSFLERFQEETLLSPTLTEGGRPRQILQVRIAQTVLRALLANLPRLGLVRETFDLLRAARVMEQAHPPRGRGVTEFNHFFQAAYQAVVESVVDSSAGWPAEQAGDGELVAVLERLTAPFLALWVEHSRTLQLSVLETLANDADWNALQTFVQRYGGDLFHARFMTLANLRGVLHRGVGAYLDYLSDNPDPLHPVRLLDDLGRLVSREKAVRFLELTLQAVVENYEEYKDYNTTTTQSDYGENLHVLLEFLRMKALYERHSWQFRPFVLAHEVLARRGRDGAAIRWEHSVARFTQERAARHLEQLTRLEQARGVHLGTVADRLNERFVKPLALDRLCALIEPAMTEARRGGDLLAFPRVRKEVEAFTATPAGVGLDVPAWLRRLEMEVHRVQAAHTTMAALAEGFFRIPRRPLTYEELQQQLREWERPALPG
;
A
#
# COMPACT_ATOMS: atom_id res chain seq x y z
N ALA A 1 -12.60 -18.06 13.65
CA ALA A 1 -12.54 -16.65 14.11
C ALA A 1 -13.88 -16.24 14.72
N VAL A 2 -14.99 -16.57 14.06
CA VAL A 2 -16.36 -16.32 14.55
C VAL A 2 -16.64 -17.02 15.90
N GLY A 3 -16.30 -18.31 16.03
CA GLY A 3 -16.51 -19.05 17.30
C GLY A 3 -15.64 -18.57 18.47
N ALA A 4 -14.48 -17.97 18.20
CA ALA A 4 -13.62 -17.39 19.24
C ALA A 4 -14.13 -16.02 19.71
N LEU A 5 -14.83 -15.28 18.85
CA LEU A 5 -15.47 -14.00 19.18
C LEU A 5 -16.72 -14.19 20.06
N GLN A 6 -17.46 -15.30 19.87
CA GLN A 6 -18.58 -15.66 20.73
C GLN A 6 -18.15 -15.94 22.18
N GLY A 7 -16.97 -16.57 22.39
CA GLY A 7 -16.46 -16.87 23.73
C GLY A 7 -16.04 -15.65 24.56
N ALA A 8 -15.90 -14.47 23.95
CA ALA A 8 -15.56 -13.22 24.64
C ALA A 8 -16.79 -12.48 25.18
N VAL A 9 -18.00 -12.86 24.75
CA VAL A 9 -19.27 -12.34 25.28
C VAL A 9 -19.82 -13.41 26.23
N GLY A 10 -19.59 -13.23 27.52
CA GLY A 10 -19.98 -14.23 28.54
C GLY A 10 -21.49 -14.54 28.52
N PRO A 11 -21.90 -15.75 28.92
CA PRO A 11 -23.30 -16.18 28.85
C PRO A 11 -24.26 -15.49 29.82
N ASP A 12 -23.77 -14.69 30.79
CA ASP A 12 -24.55 -14.29 31.97
C ASP A 12 -24.71 -12.78 32.24
N GLU A 13 -24.34 -11.90 31.32
CA GLU A 13 -24.66 -10.46 31.42
C GLU A 13 -25.17 -9.90 30.09
N ALA A 14 -26.32 -10.40 29.63
CA ALA A 14 -27.07 -9.77 28.54
C ALA A 14 -28.11 -8.81 29.16
N PRO A 15 -27.89 -7.47 29.14
CA PRO A 15 -29.00 -6.54 29.30
C PRO A 15 -29.96 -6.74 28.13
N GLU A 16 -31.26 -6.73 28.43
CA GLU A 16 -32.38 -7.02 27.54
C GLU A 16 -32.11 -6.60 26.08
N MET A 17 -31.95 -7.61 25.22
CA MET A 17 -31.69 -7.47 23.80
C MET A 17 -32.94 -6.96 23.09
N GLU A 18 -33.03 -5.64 22.88
CA GLU A 18 -33.85 -5.10 21.79
C GLU A 18 -33.10 -5.32 20.46
N ASP A 19 -33.52 -6.38 19.75
CA ASP A 19 -33.31 -6.68 18.33
C ASP A 19 -31.84 -6.65 17.82
N GLY A 20 -31.07 -7.65 18.23
CA GLY A 20 -29.70 -7.89 17.77
C GLY A 20 -29.45 -9.35 17.47
N GLY A 21 -30.18 -9.92 16.50
CA GLY A 21 -29.92 -11.27 16.01
C GLY A 21 -28.51 -11.41 15.45
N SER A 22 -27.94 -12.61 15.57
CA SER A 22 -26.74 -13.03 14.84
C SER A 22 -26.81 -12.59 13.36
N PRO A 23 -25.71 -12.08 12.77
CA PRO A 23 -25.70 -11.70 11.35
C PRO A 23 -26.19 -12.84 10.46
N ALA A 24 -26.95 -12.53 9.41
CA ALA A 24 -27.58 -13.56 8.55
C ALA A 24 -26.56 -14.49 7.86
N TRP A 25 -25.33 -14.04 7.68
CA TRP A 25 -24.21 -14.79 7.11
C TRP A 25 -23.41 -15.60 8.14
N GLU A 26 -23.68 -15.46 9.45
CA GLU A 26 -22.86 -16.09 10.52
C GLU A 26 -22.88 -17.62 10.42
N ALA A 27 -24.04 -18.22 10.17
CA ALA A 27 -24.17 -19.66 10.01
C ALA A 27 -23.36 -20.18 8.81
N ASP A 28 -23.40 -19.48 7.66
CA ASP A 28 -22.63 -19.88 6.49
C ASP A 28 -21.12 -19.69 6.72
N ALA A 29 -20.73 -18.63 7.44
CA ALA A 29 -19.33 -18.41 7.83
C ALA A 29 -18.80 -19.53 8.74
N LEU A 30 -19.62 -20.04 9.67
CA LEU A 30 -19.24 -21.18 10.51
C LEU A 30 -19.08 -22.47 9.68
N HIS A 31 -19.96 -22.72 8.70
CA HIS A 31 -19.79 -23.84 7.77
C HIS A 31 -18.53 -23.71 6.93
N LEU A 32 -18.22 -22.51 6.44
CA LEU A 32 -16.98 -22.24 5.71
C LEU A 32 -15.74 -22.43 6.59
N GLU A 33 -15.75 -21.93 7.82
CA GLU A 33 -14.67 -22.16 8.78
C GLU A 33 -14.48 -23.66 9.02
N ALA A 34 -15.57 -24.42 9.22
CA ALA A 34 -15.50 -25.87 9.40
C ALA A 34 -14.90 -26.58 8.17
N ALA A 35 -15.36 -26.26 6.95
CA ALA A 35 -14.81 -26.83 5.72
C ALA A 35 -13.31 -26.50 5.56
N LEU A 36 -12.90 -25.28 5.90
CA LEU A 36 -11.50 -24.86 5.93
C LEU A 36 -10.69 -25.68 6.94
N PHE A 37 -11.17 -25.87 8.17
CA PHE A 37 -10.47 -26.65 9.19
C PHE A 37 -10.34 -28.14 8.84
N HIS A 38 -11.37 -28.73 8.22
CA HIS A 38 -11.35 -30.14 7.80
C HIS A 38 -10.59 -30.37 6.49
N GLY A 39 -10.28 -29.29 5.74
CA GLY A 39 -9.58 -29.41 4.47
C GLY A 39 -10.47 -29.88 3.32
N GLU A 40 -11.76 -29.50 3.35
CA GLU A 40 -12.79 -29.96 2.41
C GLU A 40 -13.10 -28.88 1.35
N PRO A 41 -12.44 -28.91 0.18
CA PRO A 41 -12.57 -27.87 -0.84
C PRO A 41 -13.96 -27.86 -1.48
N ASP A 42 -14.58 -29.02 -1.66
CA ASP A 42 -15.89 -29.11 -2.30
C ASP A 42 -16.98 -28.53 -1.38
N ALA A 43 -16.95 -28.87 -0.08
CA ALA A 43 -17.82 -28.27 0.92
C ALA A 43 -17.65 -26.75 1.02
N ALA A 44 -16.41 -26.25 0.93
CA ALA A 44 -16.15 -24.81 0.89
C ALA A 44 -16.73 -24.16 -0.37
N ARG A 45 -16.63 -24.79 -1.55
CA ARG A 45 -17.25 -24.28 -2.80
C ARG A 45 -18.77 -24.25 -2.72
N GLU A 46 -19.40 -25.23 -2.08
CA GLU A 46 -20.85 -25.28 -1.93
C GLU A 46 -21.37 -24.19 -0.98
N ALA A 47 -20.65 -23.88 0.10
CA ALA A 47 -21.06 -22.89 1.09
C ALA A 47 -20.73 -21.43 0.71
N LEU A 48 -19.77 -21.21 -0.18
CA LEU A 48 -19.33 -19.85 -0.56
C LEU A 48 -20.42 -18.99 -1.22
N PRO A 49 -21.22 -19.49 -2.18
CA PRO A 49 -22.27 -18.70 -2.82
C PRO A 49 -23.31 -18.14 -1.82
N SER A 50 -23.82 -18.98 -0.92
CA SER A 50 -24.83 -18.56 0.07
C SER A 50 -24.24 -17.59 1.09
N PHE A 51 -23.00 -17.81 1.52
CA PHE A 51 -22.28 -16.86 2.36
C PHE A 51 -22.18 -15.49 1.66
N LEU A 52 -21.72 -15.46 0.40
CA LEU A 52 -21.50 -14.22 -0.32
C LEU A 52 -22.79 -13.44 -0.55
N GLU A 53 -23.87 -14.14 -0.89
CA GLU A 53 -25.20 -13.55 -1.10
C GLU A 53 -25.68 -12.76 0.11
N ARG A 54 -25.42 -13.26 1.33
CA ARG A 54 -25.80 -12.60 2.59
C ARG A 54 -24.74 -11.63 3.10
N PHE A 55 -23.47 -11.90 2.84
CA PHE A 55 -22.36 -11.10 3.34
C PHE A 55 -22.19 -9.78 2.58
N GLN A 56 -22.55 -9.74 1.30
CA GLN A 56 -22.40 -8.54 0.45
C GLN A 56 -23.17 -7.30 0.93
N GLU A 57 -24.19 -7.48 1.78
CA GLU A 57 -24.96 -6.38 2.39
C GLU A 57 -24.22 -5.71 3.56
N GLU A 58 -23.18 -6.34 4.09
CA GLU A 58 -22.39 -5.78 5.20
C GLU A 58 -21.55 -4.58 4.77
N THR A 59 -21.38 -3.65 5.70
CA THR A 59 -20.50 -2.51 5.51
C THR A 59 -19.06 -2.86 5.89
N LEU A 60 -18.10 -2.57 5.01
CA LEU A 60 -16.67 -2.81 5.27
C LEU A 60 -15.94 -1.59 5.83
N LEU A 61 -16.57 -0.41 5.85
CA LEU A 61 -15.97 0.84 6.30
C LEU A 61 -16.84 1.54 7.34
N SER A 62 -16.24 1.98 8.45
CA SER A 62 -16.93 2.76 9.47
C SER A 62 -16.15 4.05 9.77
N PRO A 63 -16.83 5.18 10.04
CA PRO A 63 -16.17 6.36 10.60
C PRO A 63 -15.52 6.02 11.93
N THR A 64 -14.44 6.73 12.24
CA THR A 64 -13.74 6.60 13.53
C THR A 64 -14.58 7.16 14.68
N LEU A 65 -14.23 6.82 15.93
CA LEU A 65 -14.90 7.38 17.12
C LEU A 65 -14.83 8.92 17.14
N THR A 66 -13.70 9.48 16.70
CA THR A 66 -13.47 10.92 16.59
C THR A 66 -14.35 11.60 15.53
N GLU A 67 -14.82 10.85 14.54
CA GLU A 67 -15.70 11.33 13.45
C GLU A 67 -17.18 10.98 13.71
N GLY A 68 -17.52 10.57 14.92
CA GLY A 68 -18.90 10.24 15.32
C GLY A 68 -19.32 8.80 15.03
N GLY A 69 -18.38 7.89 14.80
CA GLY A 69 -18.66 6.45 14.64
C GLY A 69 -19.23 5.82 15.92
N ARG A 70 -20.25 4.96 15.77
CA ARG A 70 -20.87 4.27 16.90
C ARG A 70 -20.08 3.00 17.25
N PRO A 71 -19.73 2.74 18.53
CA PRO A 71 -18.92 1.58 18.91
C PRO A 71 -19.45 0.23 18.41
N ARG A 72 -20.77 0.00 18.45
CA ARG A 72 -21.39 -1.24 17.96
C ARG A 72 -21.20 -1.44 16.45
N GLN A 73 -21.34 -0.37 15.65
CA GLN A 73 -21.12 -0.41 14.20
C GLN A 73 -19.65 -0.65 13.88
N ILE A 74 -18.73 0.02 14.59
CA ILE A 74 -17.29 -0.20 14.44
C ILE A 74 -16.96 -1.67 14.71
N LEU A 75 -17.51 -2.26 15.78
CA LEU A 75 -17.30 -3.67 16.11
C LEU A 75 -17.81 -4.59 15.00
N GLN A 76 -19.04 -4.39 14.52
CA GLN A 76 -19.61 -5.20 13.42
C GLN A 76 -18.74 -5.14 12.16
N VAL A 77 -18.32 -3.95 11.74
CA VAL A 77 -17.40 -3.77 10.61
C VAL A 77 -16.07 -4.49 10.84
N ARG A 78 -15.49 -4.39 12.04
CA ARG A 78 -14.23 -5.09 12.39
C ARG A 78 -14.38 -6.61 12.36
N ILE A 79 -15.53 -7.14 12.77
CA ILE A 79 -15.82 -8.58 12.69
C ILE A 79 -15.91 -9.00 11.21
N ALA A 80 -16.68 -8.28 10.39
CA ALA A 80 -16.81 -8.55 8.95
C ALA A 80 -15.45 -8.51 8.24
N GLN A 81 -14.64 -7.47 8.51
CA GLN A 81 -13.26 -7.36 7.99
C GLN A 81 -12.38 -8.55 8.40
N THR A 82 -12.49 -9.01 9.65
CA THR A 82 -11.69 -10.12 10.18
C THR A 82 -12.08 -11.45 9.52
N VAL A 83 -13.38 -11.71 9.39
CA VAL A 83 -13.90 -12.90 8.70
C VAL A 83 -13.43 -12.91 7.24
N LEU A 84 -13.59 -11.79 6.53
CA LEU A 84 -13.19 -11.67 5.14
C LEU A 84 -11.67 -11.87 4.95
N ARG A 85 -10.83 -11.26 5.81
CA ARG A 85 -9.37 -11.50 5.80
C ARG A 85 -9.04 -12.97 6.04
N ALA A 86 -9.72 -13.62 6.99
CA ALA A 86 -9.49 -15.03 7.29
C ALA A 86 -9.85 -15.93 6.10
N LEU A 87 -10.97 -15.68 5.44
CA LEU A 87 -11.36 -16.42 4.23
C LEU A 87 -10.35 -16.20 3.09
N LEU A 88 -10.01 -14.95 2.78
CA LEU A 88 -9.06 -14.61 1.71
C LEU A 88 -7.66 -15.20 1.94
N ALA A 89 -7.23 -15.31 3.20
CA ALA A 89 -5.93 -15.90 3.54
C ALA A 89 -5.93 -17.45 3.49
N ASN A 90 -7.10 -18.09 3.61
CA ASN A 90 -7.18 -19.54 3.81
C ASN A 90 -7.82 -20.33 2.66
N LEU A 91 -8.74 -19.74 1.88
CA LEU A 91 -9.29 -20.37 0.68
C LEU A 91 -8.19 -20.84 -0.30
N PRO A 92 -7.10 -20.07 -0.54
CA PRO A 92 -6.02 -20.53 -1.41
C PRO A 92 -5.34 -21.81 -0.92
N ARG A 93 -5.33 -22.07 0.39
CA ARG A 93 -4.72 -23.27 1.00
C ARG A 93 -5.45 -24.56 0.62
N LEU A 94 -6.72 -24.47 0.24
CA LEU A 94 -7.52 -25.59 -0.28
C LEU A 94 -7.46 -25.69 -1.81
N GLY A 95 -6.70 -24.82 -2.48
CA GLY A 95 -6.62 -24.75 -3.93
C GLY A 95 -7.72 -23.92 -4.60
N LEU A 96 -8.48 -23.13 -3.84
CA LEU A 96 -9.62 -22.34 -4.32
C LEU A 96 -9.17 -20.96 -4.81
N VAL A 97 -8.41 -20.92 -5.91
CA VAL A 97 -7.74 -19.71 -6.39
C VAL A 97 -8.73 -18.76 -7.07
N ARG A 98 -9.63 -19.28 -7.91
CA ARG A 98 -10.67 -18.46 -8.58
C ARG A 98 -11.69 -17.90 -7.60
N GLU A 99 -12.13 -18.73 -6.66
CA GLU A 99 -13.08 -18.34 -5.63
C GLU A 99 -12.50 -17.25 -4.73
N THR A 100 -11.20 -17.32 -4.42
CA THR A 100 -10.49 -16.24 -3.70
C THR A 100 -10.49 -14.94 -4.50
N PHE A 101 -10.26 -15.00 -5.82
CA PHE A 101 -10.31 -13.83 -6.69
C PHE A 101 -11.72 -13.22 -6.78
N ASP A 102 -12.75 -14.05 -6.87
CA ASP A 102 -14.14 -13.60 -6.90
C ASP A 102 -14.57 -12.97 -5.57
N LEU A 103 -14.20 -13.57 -4.44
CA LEU A 103 -14.44 -13.00 -3.11
C LEU A 103 -13.73 -11.64 -2.96
N LEU A 104 -12.51 -11.52 -3.49
CA LEU A 104 -11.78 -10.25 -3.51
C LEU A 104 -12.49 -9.22 -4.40
N ARG A 105 -13.00 -9.61 -5.57
CA ARG A 105 -13.79 -8.72 -6.43
C ARG A 105 -15.05 -8.23 -5.71
N ALA A 106 -15.76 -9.11 -5.01
CA ALA A 106 -16.93 -8.75 -4.23
C ALA A 106 -16.57 -7.78 -3.09
N ALA A 107 -15.48 -8.01 -2.36
CA ALA A 107 -14.99 -7.09 -1.33
C ALA A 107 -14.76 -5.66 -1.86
N ARG A 108 -14.25 -5.53 -3.09
CA ARG A 108 -14.09 -4.23 -3.75
C ARG A 108 -15.43 -3.56 -4.01
N VAL A 109 -16.40 -4.31 -4.53
CA VAL A 109 -17.76 -3.80 -4.83
C VAL A 109 -18.45 -3.36 -3.54
N MET A 110 -18.36 -4.16 -2.47
CA MET A 110 -18.91 -3.82 -1.16
C MET A 110 -18.35 -2.50 -0.60
N GLU A 111 -17.04 -2.28 -0.76
CA GLU A 111 -16.40 -1.04 -0.32
C GLU A 111 -16.85 0.17 -1.16
N GLN A 112 -17.00 -0.01 -2.47
CA GLN A 112 -17.46 1.05 -3.38
C GLN A 112 -18.94 1.40 -3.19
N ALA A 113 -19.77 0.43 -2.82
CA ALA A 113 -21.18 0.64 -2.52
C ALA A 113 -21.40 1.49 -1.26
N HIS A 114 -20.44 1.50 -0.34
CA HIS A 114 -20.54 2.18 0.96
C HIS A 114 -19.35 3.13 1.19
N PRO A 115 -19.21 4.21 0.40
CA PRO A 115 -18.10 5.13 0.56
C PRO A 115 -18.20 5.84 1.92
N PRO A 116 -17.09 5.99 2.65
CA PRO A 116 -17.08 6.64 3.95
C PRO A 116 -17.33 8.14 3.79
N ARG A 117 -17.91 8.77 4.83
CA ARG A 117 -18.05 10.23 4.87
C ARG A 117 -16.68 10.86 5.14
N GLY A 118 -16.07 11.49 4.14
CA GLY A 118 -14.80 12.22 4.26
C GLY A 118 -13.60 11.45 3.69
N ARG A 119 -12.39 11.73 4.20
CA ARG A 119 -11.15 11.04 3.78
C ARG A 119 -11.15 9.62 4.36
N GLY A 120 -11.73 8.68 3.62
CA GLY A 120 -11.73 7.27 3.97
C GLY A 120 -10.41 6.56 3.65
N VAL A 121 -9.96 5.71 4.57
CA VAL A 121 -8.93 4.71 4.29
C VAL A 121 -9.61 3.44 3.79
N THR A 122 -9.23 3.00 2.60
CA THR A 122 -9.70 1.74 2.01
C THR A 122 -9.15 0.53 2.78
N GLU A 123 -9.99 -0.47 2.98
CA GLU A 123 -9.59 -1.77 3.56
C GLU A 123 -9.19 -2.77 2.48
N PHE A 124 -9.66 -2.55 1.24
CA PHE A 124 -9.34 -3.35 0.07
C PHE A 124 -7.83 -3.55 -0.13
N ASN A 125 -7.00 -2.56 0.18
CA ASN A 125 -5.54 -2.71 0.13
C ASN A 125 -5.04 -3.90 0.96
N HIS A 126 -5.60 -4.10 2.16
CA HIS A 126 -5.23 -5.19 3.05
C HIS A 126 -5.82 -6.52 2.59
N PHE A 127 -7.08 -6.52 2.13
CA PHE A 127 -7.73 -7.71 1.57
C PHE A 127 -6.97 -8.22 0.34
N PHE A 128 -6.63 -7.32 -0.59
CA PHE A 128 -5.88 -7.65 -1.79
C PHE A 128 -4.51 -8.24 -1.45
N GLN A 129 -3.77 -7.60 -0.56
CA GLN A 129 -2.45 -8.09 -0.17
C GLN A 129 -2.54 -9.49 0.45
N ALA A 130 -3.44 -9.71 1.40
CA ALA A 130 -3.62 -11.01 2.06
C ALA A 130 -4.04 -12.11 1.06
N ALA A 131 -5.03 -11.82 0.22
CA ALA A 131 -5.55 -12.76 -0.78
C ALA A 131 -4.49 -13.16 -1.80
N TYR A 132 -3.85 -12.15 -2.42
CA TYR A 132 -2.92 -12.38 -3.51
C TYR A 132 -1.62 -13.04 -3.02
N GLN A 133 -1.10 -12.64 -1.86
CA GLN A 133 0.06 -13.34 -1.25
C GLN A 133 -0.30 -14.80 -0.94
N ALA A 134 -1.46 -15.07 -0.34
CA ALA A 134 -1.89 -16.45 -0.05
C ALA A 134 -2.08 -17.30 -1.32
N VAL A 135 -2.58 -16.71 -2.40
CA VAL A 135 -2.70 -17.36 -3.72
C VAL A 135 -1.32 -17.70 -4.29
N VAL A 136 -0.39 -16.74 -4.32
CA VAL A 136 0.97 -16.98 -4.82
C VAL A 136 1.68 -18.02 -3.95
N GLU A 137 1.54 -17.94 -2.62
CA GLU A 137 2.10 -18.91 -1.69
C GLU A 137 1.59 -20.33 -1.95
N SER A 138 0.29 -20.52 -2.15
CA SER A 138 -0.30 -21.82 -2.47
C SER A 138 0.30 -22.41 -3.75
N VAL A 139 0.44 -21.59 -4.81
CA VAL A 139 1.03 -22.03 -6.08
C VAL A 139 2.50 -22.38 -5.93
N VAL A 140 3.28 -21.53 -5.24
CA VAL A 140 4.71 -21.76 -5.00
C VAL A 140 4.92 -23.03 -4.17
N ASP A 141 4.16 -23.21 -3.09
CA ASP A 141 4.24 -24.40 -2.24
C ASP A 141 3.84 -25.67 -2.99
N SER A 142 2.85 -25.58 -3.90
CA SER A 142 2.40 -26.71 -4.72
C SER A 142 3.38 -27.08 -5.81
N SER A 143 4.20 -26.14 -6.29
CA SER A 143 5.15 -26.36 -7.39
C SER A 143 6.19 -27.46 -7.12
N ALA A 144 6.48 -27.73 -5.84
CA ALA A 144 7.39 -28.80 -5.45
C ALA A 144 6.85 -30.21 -5.78
N GLY A 145 5.52 -30.36 -5.92
CA GLY A 145 4.86 -31.62 -6.23
C GLY A 145 4.49 -31.79 -7.71
N TRP A 146 4.86 -30.85 -8.58
CA TRP A 146 4.58 -30.94 -10.02
C TRP A 146 5.46 -31.97 -10.72
N PRO A 147 5.05 -32.51 -11.88
CA PRO A 147 5.89 -33.43 -12.64
C PRO A 147 7.21 -32.76 -13.04
N ALA A 148 8.27 -33.55 -13.16
CA ALA A 148 9.64 -33.04 -13.33
C ALA A 148 9.83 -32.09 -14.52
N GLU A 149 9.05 -32.27 -15.58
CA GLU A 149 9.04 -31.41 -16.77
C GLU A 149 8.51 -30.00 -16.48
N GLN A 150 7.61 -29.85 -15.49
CA GLN A 150 6.96 -28.60 -15.11
C GLN A 150 7.44 -28.04 -13.76
N ALA A 151 8.29 -28.77 -13.02
CA ALA A 151 8.81 -28.34 -11.72
C ALA A 151 9.91 -27.26 -11.79
N GLY A 152 10.31 -26.84 -12.99
CA GLY A 152 11.36 -25.85 -13.21
C GLY A 152 10.92 -24.41 -12.90
N ASP A 153 11.87 -23.57 -12.45
CA ASP A 153 11.61 -22.16 -12.13
C ASP A 153 11.02 -21.35 -13.28
N GLY A 154 11.36 -21.70 -14.53
CA GLY A 154 10.82 -21.02 -15.71
C GLY A 154 9.31 -21.23 -15.87
N GLU A 155 8.85 -22.46 -15.63
CA GLU A 155 7.42 -22.80 -15.72
C GLU A 155 6.64 -22.17 -14.56
N LEU A 156 7.19 -22.21 -13.34
CA LEU A 156 6.59 -21.52 -12.20
C LEU A 156 6.41 -20.01 -12.47
N VAL A 157 7.42 -19.35 -13.03
CA VAL A 157 7.32 -17.93 -13.39
C VAL A 157 6.25 -17.69 -14.46
N ALA A 158 6.20 -18.50 -15.51
CA ALA A 158 5.18 -18.37 -16.56
C ALA A 158 3.75 -18.53 -16.02
N VAL A 159 3.55 -19.47 -15.09
CA VAL A 159 2.28 -19.66 -14.39
C VAL A 159 1.93 -18.46 -13.53
N LEU A 160 2.89 -17.94 -12.76
CA LEU A 160 2.68 -16.76 -11.91
C LEU A 160 2.39 -15.50 -12.74
N GLU A 161 3.00 -15.33 -13.91
CA GLU A 161 2.71 -14.20 -14.80
C GLU A 161 1.24 -14.22 -15.25
N ARG A 162 0.75 -15.38 -15.70
CA ARG A 162 -0.64 -15.58 -16.09
C ARG A 162 -1.61 -15.37 -14.93
N LEU A 163 -1.26 -15.88 -13.75
CA LEU A 163 -2.04 -15.70 -12.53
C LEU A 163 -2.08 -14.24 -12.07
N THR A 164 -0.99 -13.50 -12.26
CA THR A 164 -0.87 -12.11 -11.79
C THR A 164 -1.66 -11.14 -12.66
N ALA A 165 -1.79 -11.40 -13.96
CA ALA A 165 -2.50 -10.52 -14.88
C ALA A 165 -3.91 -10.09 -14.41
N PRO A 166 -4.83 -11.00 -14.01
CA PRO A 166 -6.16 -10.61 -13.55
C PRO A 166 -6.13 -9.85 -12.20
N PHE A 167 -5.26 -10.23 -11.26
CA PHE A 167 -5.09 -9.49 -10.00
C PHE A 167 -4.53 -8.09 -10.24
N LEU A 168 -3.60 -7.94 -11.18
CA LEU A 168 -3.06 -6.66 -11.60
C LEU A 168 -4.15 -5.77 -12.20
N ALA A 169 -5.01 -6.32 -13.07
CA ALA A 169 -6.14 -5.58 -13.63
C ALA A 169 -7.07 -5.06 -12.52
N LEU A 170 -7.49 -5.94 -11.60
CA LEU A 170 -8.34 -5.57 -10.46
C LEU A 170 -7.67 -4.49 -9.58
N TRP A 171 -6.38 -4.63 -9.30
CA TRP A 171 -5.61 -3.66 -8.52
C TRP A 171 -5.50 -2.31 -9.22
N VAL A 172 -5.21 -2.29 -10.52
CA VAL A 172 -5.10 -1.05 -11.30
C VAL A 172 -6.45 -0.31 -11.30
N GLU A 173 -7.55 -1.02 -11.50
CA GLU A 173 -8.88 -0.41 -11.44
C GLU A 173 -9.21 0.17 -10.07
N HIS A 174 -8.88 -0.54 -8.98
CA HIS A 174 -9.02 0.00 -7.62
C HIS A 174 -8.11 1.20 -7.39
N SER A 175 -6.85 1.15 -7.82
CA SER A 175 -5.89 2.23 -7.61
C SER A 175 -6.38 3.56 -8.18
N ARG A 176 -7.14 3.54 -9.29
CA ARG A 176 -7.69 4.74 -9.95
C ARG A 176 -8.76 5.44 -9.12
N THR A 177 -9.40 4.76 -8.17
CA THR A 177 -10.41 5.36 -7.29
C THR A 177 -9.80 6.04 -6.07
N LEU A 178 -8.48 5.90 -5.86
CA LEU A 178 -7.76 6.46 -4.72
C LEU A 178 -6.87 7.62 -5.14
N GLN A 179 -6.74 8.58 -4.24
CA GLN A 179 -5.70 9.62 -4.32
C GLN A 179 -4.46 9.17 -3.53
N LEU A 180 -3.30 9.20 -4.17
CA LEU A 180 -2.00 8.88 -3.54
C LEU A 180 -1.21 10.13 -3.17
N SER A 181 -1.41 11.24 -3.90
CA SER A 181 -0.80 12.52 -3.59
C SER A 181 -1.80 13.65 -3.77
N VAL A 182 -1.68 14.69 -2.95
CA VAL A 182 -2.47 15.91 -3.09
C VAL A 182 -2.35 16.51 -4.50
N LEU A 183 -1.19 16.39 -5.14
CA LEU A 183 -0.92 16.93 -6.48
C LEU A 183 -1.71 16.23 -7.59
N GLU A 184 -2.27 15.06 -7.35
CA GLU A 184 -3.15 14.38 -8.30
C GLU A 184 -4.52 15.08 -8.44
N THR A 185 -4.91 15.93 -7.49
CA THR A 185 -6.08 16.82 -7.66
C THR A 185 -5.90 17.81 -8.80
N LEU A 186 -4.66 18.10 -9.19
CA LEU A 186 -4.29 19.05 -10.24
C LEU A 186 -4.00 18.30 -11.55
N ALA A 187 -4.93 17.42 -11.94
CA ALA A 187 -4.75 16.57 -13.10
C ALA A 187 -4.74 17.36 -14.43
N ASN A 188 -5.42 18.51 -14.48
CA ASN A 188 -5.47 19.35 -15.67
C ASN A 188 -4.36 20.44 -15.62
N ASP A 189 -3.83 20.79 -16.79
CA ASP A 189 -2.74 21.77 -16.87
C ASP A 189 -3.19 23.20 -16.54
N ALA A 190 -4.48 23.53 -16.66
CA ALA A 190 -4.99 24.85 -16.33
C ALA A 190 -4.93 25.15 -14.83
N ASP A 191 -5.40 24.23 -13.98
CA ASP A 191 -5.34 24.31 -12.53
C ASP A 191 -3.88 24.25 -12.04
N TRP A 192 -3.06 23.43 -12.68
CA TRP A 192 -1.62 23.38 -12.42
C TRP A 192 -0.95 24.74 -12.67
N ASN A 193 -1.14 25.31 -13.86
CA ASN A 193 -0.58 26.61 -14.23
C ASN A 193 -1.12 27.73 -13.31
N ALA A 194 -2.38 27.64 -12.89
CA ALA A 194 -2.97 28.57 -11.94
C ALA A 194 -2.33 28.48 -10.55
N LEU A 195 -2.01 27.27 -10.06
CA LEU A 195 -1.27 27.08 -8.81
C LEU A 195 0.16 27.64 -8.93
N GLN A 196 0.86 27.34 -10.02
CA GLN A 196 2.21 27.88 -10.26
C GLN A 196 2.21 29.41 -10.26
N THR A 197 1.25 30.02 -10.97
CA THR A 197 1.09 31.48 -11.01
C THR A 197 0.79 32.06 -9.62
N PHE A 198 -0.03 31.36 -8.82
CA PHE A 198 -0.31 31.76 -7.45
C PHE A 198 0.95 31.75 -6.58
N VAL A 199 1.73 30.66 -6.63
CA VAL A 199 2.99 30.53 -5.87
C VAL A 199 4.02 31.57 -6.33
N GLN A 200 4.17 31.78 -7.64
CA GLN A 200 5.08 32.80 -8.19
C GLN A 200 4.70 34.21 -7.75
N ARG A 201 3.41 34.51 -7.61
CA ARG A 201 2.93 35.86 -7.29
C ARG A 201 2.98 36.17 -5.80
N TYR A 202 2.69 35.20 -4.94
CA TYR A 202 2.49 35.40 -3.50
C TYR A 202 3.51 34.66 -2.62
N GLY A 203 4.32 33.77 -3.21
CA GLY A 203 5.21 32.89 -2.46
C GLY A 203 6.32 33.61 -1.73
N GLY A 204 6.84 34.72 -2.26
CA GLY A 204 7.92 35.49 -1.65
C GLY A 204 7.58 35.98 -0.23
N ASP A 205 6.33 36.42 -0.02
CA ASP A 205 5.88 36.94 1.28
C ASP A 205 5.47 35.81 2.25
N LEU A 206 5.15 34.62 1.72
CA LEU A 206 4.56 33.52 2.48
C LEU A 206 5.56 32.42 2.86
N PHE A 207 6.39 31.98 1.91
CA PHE A 207 7.18 30.75 2.02
C PHE A 207 8.62 31.00 2.45
N HIS A 208 8.80 31.78 3.52
CA HIS A 208 10.12 32.01 4.11
C HIS A 208 10.54 30.87 5.06
N ALA A 209 11.84 30.73 5.32
CA ALA A 209 12.41 29.60 6.08
C ALA A 209 11.72 29.29 7.42
N ARG A 210 11.37 30.33 8.22
CA ARG A 210 10.65 30.14 9.49
C ARG A 210 9.23 29.56 9.29
N PHE A 211 8.54 29.96 8.23
CA PHE A 211 7.20 29.48 7.93
C PHE A 211 7.24 28.02 7.46
N MET A 212 8.25 27.67 6.67
CA MET A 212 8.40 26.36 6.04
C MET A 212 8.83 25.23 6.99
N THR A 213 8.94 25.49 8.29
CA THR A 213 9.22 24.43 9.27
C THR A 213 8.05 23.44 9.36
N LEU A 214 8.33 22.14 9.39
CA LEU A 214 7.31 21.08 9.39
C LEU A 214 6.22 21.26 10.47
N ALA A 215 6.62 21.67 11.67
CA ALA A 215 5.69 21.91 12.78
C ALA A 215 4.71 23.05 12.47
N ASN A 216 5.21 24.15 11.89
CA ASN A 216 4.37 25.28 11.51
C ASN A 216 3.42 24.91 10.37
N LEU A 217 3.93 24.24 9.32
CA LEU A 217 3.10 23.76 8.21
C LEU A 217 1.95 22.86 8.69
N ARG A 218 2.24 21.90 9.56
CA ARG A 218 1.23 21.02 10.17
C ARG A 218 0.26 21.80 11.05
N GLY A 219 0.74 22.78 11.80
CA GLY A 219 -0.10 23.65 12.64
C GLY A 219 -1.11 24.46 11.81
N VAL A 220 -0.67 25.05 10.69
CA VAL A 220 -1.54 25.78 9.76
C VAL A 220 -2.58 24.85 9.13
N LEU A 221 -2.16 23.67 8.64
CA LEU A 221 -3.09 22.69 8.07
C LEU A 221 -4.10 22.17 9.08
N HIS A 222 -3.68 21.89 10.31
CA HIS A 222 -4.57 21.42 11.38
C HIS A 222 -5.59 22.48 11.80
N ARG A 223 -5.18 23.75 11.91
CA ARG A 223 -6.09 24.86 12.24
C ARG A 223 -6.99 25.24 11.06
N GLY A 224 -6.55 24.96 9.84
CA GLY A 224 -7.19 25.36 8.60
C GLY A 224 -6.58 26.63 8.02
N VAL A 225 -6.29 26.59 6.71
CA VAL A 225 -5.66 27.70 5.99
C VAL A 225 -6.52 28.97 5.99
N GLY A 226 -7.85 28.85 5.94
CA GLY A 226 -8.74 30.00 6.06
C GLY A 226 -8.55 30.77 7.36
N ALA A 227 -8.50 30.05 8.49
CA ALA A 227 -8.27 30.66 9.81
C ALA A 227 -6.85 31.26 9.93
N TYR A 228 -5.88 30.72 9.20
CA TYR A 228 -4.55 31.32 9.11
C TYR A 228 -4.55 32.64 8.34
N LEU A 229 -5.27 32.73 7.21
CA LEU A 229 -5.43 33.99 6.48
C LEU A 229 -6.14 35.05 7.31
N ASP A 230 -7.18 34.67 8.06
CA ASP A 230 -7.88 35.57 8.98
C ASP A 230 -6.92 36.09 10.06
N TYR A 231 -6.09 35.20 10.65
CA TYR A 231 -5.08 35.59 11.62
C TYR A 231 -4.06 36.60 11.06
N LEU A 232 -3.58 36.41 9.83
CA LEU A 232 -2.65 37.37 9.21
C LEU A 232 -3.31 38.72 8.95
N SER A 233 -4.60 38.74 8.59
CA SER A 233 -5.37 39.97 8.41
C SER A 233 -5.58 40.71 9.73
N ASP A 234 -5.82 39.99 10.82
CA ASP A 234 -6.03 40.56 12.15
C ASP A 234 -4.73 41.04 12.81
N ASN A 235 -3.58 40.52 12.36
CA ASN A 235 -2.25 40.80 12.93
C ASN A 235 -1.28 41.25 11.83
N PRO A 236 -1.49 42.42 11.20
CA PRO A 236 -0.63 42.89 10.12
C PRO A 236 0.79 43.15 10.62
N ASP A 237 1.79 42.70 9.88
CA ASP A 237 3.20 43.07 10.07
C ASP A 237 3.58 44.16 9.05
N PRO A 238 3.72 45.44 9.47
CA PRO A 238 4.08 46.52 8.56
C PRO A 238 5.47 46.38 7.94
N LEU A 239 6.37 45.59 8.55
CA LEU A 239 7.72 45.35 8.03
C LEU A 239 7.74 44.23 6.98
N HIS A 240 6.74 43.34 6.99
CA HIS A 240 6.62 42.22 6.06
C HIS A 240 5.18 42.12 5.55
N PRO A 241 4.74 43.05 4.68
CA PRO A 241 3.39 43.03 4.14
C PRO A 241 3.16 41.78 3.29
N VAL A 242 1.98 41.18 3.43
CA VAL A 242 1.60 39.98 2.68
C VAL A 242 0.69 40.38 1.53
N ARG A 243 1.23 40.44 0.31
CA ARG A 243 0.51 40.87 -0.89
C ARG A 243 -0.78 40.10 -1.14
N LEU A 244 -0.83 38.82 -0.75
CA LEU A 244 -2.02 37.99 -0.90
C LEU A 244 -3.24 38.58 -0.19
N LEU A 245 -3.05 39.24 0.97
CA LEU A 245 -4.14 39.83 1.74
C LEU A 245 -4.74 41.05 1.02
N ASP A 246 -3.89 41.89 0.43
CA ASP A 246 -4.32 43.07 -0.34
C ASP A 246 -5.10 42.69 -1.61
N ASP A 247 -4.68 41.59 -2.25
CA ASP A 247 -5.28 41.08 -3.48
C ASP A 247 -6.53 40.20 -3.21
N LEU A 248 -6.80 39.83 -1.96
CA LEU A 248 -7.90 38.93 -1.56
C LEU A 248 -9.27 39.58 -1.84
N GLY A 249 -10.15 38.85 -2.53
CA GLY A 249 -11.47 39.35 -2.94
C GLY A 249 -11.44 40.31 -4.13
N ARG A 250 -10.27 40.79 -4.56
CA ARG A 250 -10.10 41.64 -5.76
C ARG A 250 -9.57 40.85 -6.95
N LEU A 251 -8.39 40.23 -6.79
CA LEU A 251 -7.68 39.51 -7.86
C LEU A 251 -7.68 38.00 -7.66
N VAL A 252 -7.89 37.54 -6.42
CA VAL A 252 -8.07 36.13 -6.10
C VAL A 252 -9.20 35.97 -5.09
N SER A 253 -10.12 35.03 -5.31
CA SER A 253 -11.17 34.75 -4.33
C SER A 253 -10.59 34.08 -3.10
N ARG A 254 -11.22 34.29 -1.93
CA ARG A 254 -10.80 33.66 -0.67
C ARG A 254 -10.76 32.14 -0.78
N GLU A 255 -11.78 31.53 -1.37
CA GLU A 255 -11.84 30.08 -1.58
C GLU A 255 -10.65 29.57 -2.41
N LYS A 256 -10.31 30.29 -3.49
CA LYS A 256 -9.18 29.92 -4.35
C LYS A 256 -7.84 30.08 -3.63
N ALA A 257 -7.65 31.16 -2.88
CA ALA A 257 -6.45 31.39 -2.09
C ALA A 257 -6.26 30.31 -1.01
N VAL A 258 -7.33 29.99 -0.28
CA VAL A 258 -7.33 28.91 0.73
C VAL A 258 -6.99 27.58 0.08
N ARG A 259 -7.66 27.21 -1.01
CA ARG A 259 -7.40 25.96 -1.73
C ARG A 259 -5.95 25.87 -2.19
N PHE A 260 -5.43 26.89 -2.87
CA PHE A 260 -4.08 26.84 -3.43
C PHE A 260 -3.00 26.82 -2.36
N LEU A 261 -3.13 27.64 -1.32
CA LEU A 261 -2.20 27.60 -0.20
C LEU A 261 -2.26 26.24 0.49
N GLU A 262 -3.45 25.70 0.77
CA GLU A 262 -3.61 24.36 1.34
C GLU A 262 -2.94 23.26 0.51
N LEU A 263 -3.17 23.24 -0.81
CA LEU A 263 -2.55 22.28 -1.72
C LEU A 263 -1.02 22.39 -1.70
N THR A 264 -0.47 23.61 -1.71
CA THR A 264 0.99 23.82 -1.62
C THR A 264 1.54 23.31 -0.30
N LEU A 265 0.92 23.63 0.83
CA LEU A 265 1.40 23.17 2.14
C LEU A 265 1.29 21.65 2.28
N GLN A 266 0.18 21.05 1.82
CA GLN A 266 0.01 19.60 1.82
C GLN A 266 1.08 18.92 0.97
N ALA A 267 1.37 19.44 -0.22
CA ALA A 267 2.37 18.85 -1.12
C ALA A 267 3.77 18.86 -0.50
N VAL A 268 4.13 19.94 0.19
CA VAL A 268 5.40 20.07 0.91
C VAL A 268 5.44 19.17 2.14
N VAL A 269 4.35 19.08 2.92
CA VAL A 269 4.31 18.21 4.11
C VAL A 269 4.37 16.74 3.74
N GLU A 270 3.71 16.33 2.64
CA GLU A 270 3.79 14.97 2.08
C GLU A 270 5.21 14.61 1.60
N ASN A 271 5.98 15.60 1.15
CA ASN A 271 7.30 15.44 0.52
C ASN A 271 8.37 16.29 1.21
N TYR A 272 8.39 16.26 2.55
CA TYR A 272 9.24 17.17 3.31
C TYR A 272 10.74 16.86 3.18
N GLU A 273 11.08 15.61 2.87
CA GLU A 273 12.46 15.20 2.59
C GLU A 273 12.96 15.81 1.27
N GLU A 274 12.13 15.82 0.24
CA GLU A 274 12.43 16.49 -1.03
C GLU A 274 12.48 18.02 -0.86
N TYR A 275 11.67 18.58 0.04
CA TYR A 275 11.79 20.00 0.40
C TYR A 275 13.13 20.30 1.08
N LYS A 276 13.60 19.45 2.02
CA LYS A 276 14.92 19.61 2.63
C LYS A 276 16.02 19.58 1.56
N ASP A 277 15.96 18.63 0.63
CA ASP A 277 16.89 18.54 -0.51
C ASP A 277 16.93 19.85 -1.29
N TYR A 278 15.75 20.33 -1.72
CA TYR A 278 15.62 21.57 -2.46
C TYR A 278 16.17 22.77 -1.69
N ASN A 279 15.91 22.83 -0.39
CA ASN A 279 16.37 23.90 0.49
C ASN A 279 17.89 23.88 0.74
N THR A 280 18.55 22.72 0.60
CA THR A 280 20.00 22.61 0.79
C THR A 280 20.81 22.64 -0.51
N THR A 281 20.20 22.25 -1.63
CA THR A 281 20.92 21.94 -2.87
C THR A 281 20.86 23.10 -3.89
N THR A 282 19.95 24.07 -3.74
CA THR A 282 19.84 25.21 -4.67
C THR A 282 19.54 26.53 -3.97
N THR A 283 20.19 27.61 -4.44
CA THR A 283 19.91 29.00 -4.01
C THR A 283 18.55 29.50 -4.48
N GLN A 284 17.89 28.82 -5.41
CA GLN A 284 16.52 29.17 -5.79
C GLN A 284 15.56 29.05 -4.61
N SER A 285 15.87 28.18 -3.63
CA SER A 285 15.07 27.96 -2.42
C SER A 285 15.06 29.14 -1.45
N ASP A 286 16.00 30.08 -1.58
CA ASP A 286 16.05 31.30 -0.77
C ASP A 286 14.83 32.21 -1.03
N TYR A 287 14.14 32.01 -2.16
CA TYR A 287 13.03 32.83 -2.63
C TYR A 287 11.73 32.01 -2.64
N GLY A 288 10.77 32.39 -1.80
CA GLY A 288 9.52 31.65 -1.64
C GLY A 288 8.69 31.55 -2.92
N GLU A 289 8.78 32.53 -3.82
CA GLU A 289 8.14 32.49 -5.13
C GLU A 289 8.65 31.35 -6.03
N ASN A 290 9.86 30.86 -5.81
CA ASN A 290 10.46 29.75 -6.55
C ASN A 290 10.00 28.36 -6.07
N LEU A 291 9.18 28.28 -5.02
CA LEU A 291 8.65 26.99 -4.52
C LEU A 291 7.89 26.22 -5.60
N HIS A 292 7.35 26.90 -6.63
CA HIS A 292 6.73 26.26 -7.79
C HIS A 292 7.69 25.31 -8.53
N VAL A 293 9.00 25.56 -8.50
CA VAL A 293 10.03 24.68 -9.08
C VAL A 293 10.05 23.35 -8.34
N LEU A 294 10.07 23.37 -7.01
CA LEU A 294 9.96 22.13 -6.21
C LEU A 294 8.66 21.39 -6.56
N LEU A 295 7.53 22.09 -6.64
CA LEU A 295 6.25 21.45 -6.97
C LEU A 295 6.29 20.71 -8.31
N GLU A 296 7.02 21.20 -9.32
CA GLU A 296 7.20 20.48 -10.60
C GLU A 296 7.91 19.13 -10.44
N PHE A 297 8.97 19.09 -9.62
CA PHE A 297 9.65 17.84 -9.29
C PHE A 297 8.74 16.90 -8.50
N LEU A 298 7.98 17.43 -7.55
CA LEU A 298 7.01 16.64 -6.77
C LEU A 298 5.88 16.07 -7.65
N ARG A 299 5.40 16.84 -8.64
CA ARG A 299 4.40 16.36 -9.61
C ARG A 299 4.94 15.18 -10.42
N MET A 300 6.20 15.23 -10.84
CA MET A 300 6.86 14.13 -11.54
C MET A 300 7.04 12.90 -10.64
N LYS A 301 7.50 13.10 -9.40
CA LYS A 301 7.62 12.04 -8.40
C LYS A 301 6.28 11.38 -8.13
N ALA A 302 5.21 12.14 -7.93
CA ALA A 302 3.85 11.62 -7.73
C ALA A 302 3.39 10.75 -8.90
N LEU A 303 3.68 11.16 -10.15
CA LEU A 303 3.38 10.35 -11.33
C LEU A 303 4.18 9.04 -11.38
N TYR A 304 5.44 9.06 -10.97
CA TYR A 304 6.25 7.84 -10.83
C TYR A 304 5.68 6.92 -9.73
N GLU A 305 5.36 7.47 -8.56
CA GLU A 305 4.80 6.73 -7.43
C GLU A 305 3.45 6.10 -7.75
N ARG A 306 2.59 6.79 -8.51
CA ARG A 306 1.35 6.24 -9.05
C ARG A 306 1.59 4.97 -9.87
N HIS A 307 2.59 4.97 -10.73
CA HIS A 307 2.95 3.78 -11.50
C HIS A 307 3.57 2.70 -10.62
N SER A 308 4.45 3.06 -9.70
CA SER A 308 5.01 2.14 -8.71
C SER A 308 3.89 1.45 -7.91
N TRP A 309 2.83 2.19 -7.57
CA TRP A 309 1.68 1.66 -6.87
C TRP A 309 0.90 0.67 -7.75
N GLN A 310 0.67 0.99 -9.03
CA GLN A 310 0.04 0.07 -9.98
C GLN A 310 0.81 -1.26 -10.13
N PHE A 311 2.14 -1.23 -9.98
CA PHE A 311 3.00 -2.41 -10.07
C PHE A 311 3.14 -3.20 -8.77
N ARG A 312 2.45 -2.81 -7.68
CA ARG A 312 2.50 -3.50 -6.37
C ARG A 312 2.27 -5.01 -6.45
N PRO A 313 1.35 -5.56 -7.27
CA PRO A 313 1.20 -7.02 -7.39
C PRO A 313 2.50 -7.73 -7.78
N PHE A 314 3.32 -7.14 -8.66
CA PHE A 314 4.61 -7.74 -9.01
C PHE A 314 5.57 -7.84 -7.84
N VAL A 315 5.59 -6.82 -6.97
CA VAL A 315 6.40 -6.80 -5.75
C VAL A 315 5.91 -7.85 -4.76
N LEU A 316 4.59 -7.98 -4.58
CA LEU A 316 4.01 -8.98 -3.67
C LEU A 316 4.33 -10.42 -4.08
N ALA A 317 4.24 -10.75 -5.37
CA ALA A 317 4.60 -12.08 -5.87
C ALA A 317 6.11 -12.37 -5.70
N HIS A 318 6.94 -11.38 -5.99
CA HIS A 318 8.38 -11.50 -5.80
C HIS A 318 8.75 -11.72 -4.32
N GLU A 319 8.13 -10.96 -3.40
CA GLU A 319 8.34 -11.12 -1.96
C GLU A 319 8.02 -12.54 -1.51
N VAL A 320 6.93 -13.13 -1.99
CA VAL A 320 6.58 -14.53 -1.70
C VAL A 320 7.66 -15.48 -2.22
N LEU A 321 8.10 -15.33 -3.48
CA LEU A 321 9.16 -16.18 -4.04
C LEU A 321 10.46 -16.12 -3.21
N ALA A 322 10.87 -14.91 -2.82
CA ALA A 322 12.05 -14.69 -2.00
C ALA A 322 11.90 -15.33 -0.60
N ARG A 323 10.78 -15.09 0.08
CA ARG A 323 10.51 -15.65 1.43
C ARG A 323 10.39 -17.18 1.42
N ARG A 324 9.91 -17.78 0.33
CA ARG A 324 9.83 -19.24 0.15
C ARG A 324 11.16 -19.87 -0.30
N GLY A 325 12.24 -19.09 -0.38
CA GLY A 325 13.57 -19.59 -0.75
C GLY A 325 13.67 -20.04 -2.21
N ARG A 326 12.77 -19.59 -3.10
CA ARG A 326 12.79 -19.89 -4.53
C ARG A 326 13.67 -18.89 -5.28
N ASP A 327 14.95 -18.83 -4.91
CA ASP A 327 15.92 -17.83 -5.37
C ASP A 327 15.99 -17.74 -6.91
N GLY A 328 16.01 -18.88 -7.61
CA GLY A 328 16.07 -18.91 -9.08
C GLY A 328 14.81 -18.38 -9.76
N ALA A 329 13.62 -18.70 -9.23
CA ALA A 329 12.36 -18.16 -9.70
C ALA A 329 12.23 -16.66 -9.38
N ALA A 330 12.67 -16.21 -8.20
CA ALA A 330 12.68 -14.80 -7.81
C ALA A 330 13.51 -13.94 -8.77
N ILE A 331 14.73 -14.40 -9.14
CA ILE A 331 15.59 -13.71 -10.11
C ILE A 331 14.94 -13.65 -11.51
N ARG A 332 14.34 -14.77 -11.97
CA ARG A 332 13.63 -14.80 -13.25
C ARG A 332 12.42 -13.86 -13.27
N TRP A 333 11.68 -13.81 -12.16
CA TRP A 333 10.59 -12.87 -11.97
C TRP A 333 11.06 -11.43 -12.01
N GLU A 334 12.14 -11.08 -11.29
CA GLU A 334 12.76 -9.75 -11.32
C GLU A 334 13.12 -9.34 -12.76
N HIS A 335 13.73 -10.23 -13.55
CA HIS A 335 14.02 -9.96 -14.96
C HIS A 335 12.77 -9.72 -15.81
N SER A 336 11.68 -10.45 -15.54
CA SER A 336 10.40 -10.25 -16.24
C SER A 336 9.80 -8.88 -15.91
N VAL A 337 9.76 -8.53 -14.63
CA VAL A 337 9.28 -7.22 -14.16
C VAL A 337 10.14 -6.09 -14.73
N ALA A 338 11.47 -6.23 -14.72
CA ALA A 338 12.39 -5.25 -15.28
C ALA A 338 12.11 -4.99 -16.77
N ARG A 339 11.85 -6.06 -17.55
CA ARG A 339 11.48 -5.95 -18.96
C ARG A 339 10.13 -5.26 -19.15
N PHE A 340 9.15 -5.63 -18.31
CA PHE A 340 7.81 -5.07 -18.36
C PHE A 340 7.79 -3.56 -18.06
N THR A 341 8.61 -3.10 -17.10
CA THR A 341 8.64 -1.70 -16.66
C THR A 341 9.67 -0.82 -17.37
N GLN A 342 10.58 -1.41 -18.16
CA GLN A 342 11.73 -0.74 -18.77
C GLN A 342 11.37 0.55 -19.51
N GLU A 343 10.42 0.49 -20.44
CA GLU A 343 10.04 1.65 -21.25
C GLU A 343 9.48 2.78 -20.38
N ARG A 344 8.65 2.44 -19.40
CA ARG A 344 8.04 3.43 -18.50
C ARG A 344 9.08 4.08 -17.60
N ALA A 345 10.01 3.29 -17.06
CA ALA A 345 11.12 3.80 -16.26
C ALA A 345 12.02 4.75 -17.08
N ALA A 346 12.34 4.39 -18.33
CA ALA A 346 13.13 5.23 -19.23
C ALA A 346 12.45 6.57 -19.51
N ARG A 347 11.13 6.57 -19.76
CA ARG A 347 10.37 7.82 -19.98
C ARG A 347 10.40 8.76 -18.77
N HIS A 348 10.26 8.23 -17.55
CA HIS A 348 10.35 9.05 -16.33
C HIS A 348 11.73 9.67 -16.16
N LEU A 349 12.80 8.91 -16.41
CA LEU A 349 14.18 9.42 -16.32
C LEU A 349 14.47 10.49 -17.39
N GLU A 350 13.95 10.31 -18.60
CA GLU A 350 14.05 11.31 -19.66
C GLU A 350 13.32 12.61 -19.29
N GLN A 351 12.10 12.50 -18.76
CA GLN A 351 11.34 13.64 -18.28
C GLN A 351 12.07 14.37 -17.15
N LEU A 352 12.63 13.63 -16.19
CA LEU A 352 13.45 14.19 -15.11
C LEU A 352 14.63 14.97 -15.67
N THR A 353 15.39 14.38 -16.59
CA THR A 353 16.56 15.02 -17.21
C THR A 353 16.18 16.34 -17.89
N ARG A 354 15.04 16.38 -18.59
CA ARG A 354 14.55 17.61 -19.23
C ARG A 354 14.14 18.66 -18.20
N LEU A 355 13.49 18.25 -17.10
CA LEU A 355 13.09 19.17 -16.02
C LEU A 355 14.32 19.76 -15.31
N GLU A 356 15.31 18.93 -14.99
CA GLU A 356 16.57 19.33 -14.36
C GLU A 356 17.31 20.35 -15.22
N GLN A 357 17.40 20.11 -16.53
CA GLN A 357 18.00 21.04 -17.49
C GLN A 357 17.23 22.36 -17.60
N ALA A 358 15.89 22.30 -17.66
CA ALA A 358 15.05 23.47 -17.79
C ALA A 358 15.09 24.39 -16.56
N ARG A 359 15.22 23.80 -15.36
CA ARG A 359 15.21 24.52 -14.08
C ARG A 359 16.60 24.81 -13.53
N GLY A 360 17.64 24.13 -14.02
CA GLY A 360 18.99 24.24 -13.47
C GLY A 360 19.08 23.74 -12.02
N VAL A 361 18.25 22.75 -11.66
CA VAL A 361 18.17 22.16 -10.32
C VAL A 361 18.25 20.65 -10.45
N HIS A 362 19.00 20.01 -9.56
CA HIS A 362 19.03 18.56 -9.41
C HIS A 362 18.59 18.22 -7.98
N LEU A 363 17.57 17.37 -7.84
CA LEU A 363 17.08 16.89 -6.54
C LEU A 363 17.44 15.42 -6.41
N GLY A 364 18.47 15.12 -5.62
CA GLY A 364 18.97 13.76 -5.41
C GLY A 364 17.89 12.81 -4.90
N THR A 365 17.03 13.29 -4.00
CA THR A 365 15.88 12.53 -3.48
C THR A 365 14.92 12.05 -4.56
N VAL A 366 14.57 12.92 -5.50
CA VAL A 366 13.67 12.60 -6.61
C VAL A 366 14.40 11.73 -7.64
N ALA A 367 15.65 12.06 -7.95
CA ALA A 367 16.48 11.29 -8.87
C ALA A 367 16.70 9.86 -8.39
N ASP A 368 17.05 9.66 -7.11
CA ASP A 368 17.23 8.35 -6.48
C ASP A 368 15.97 7.51 -6.59
N ARG A 369 14.81 8.12 -6.29
CA ARG A 369 13.51 7.43 -6.34
C ARG A 369 13.17 6.96 -7.76
N LEU A 370 13.40 7.80 -8.77
CA LEU A 370 13.13 7.44 -10.17
C LEU A 370 14.14 6.39 -10.69
N ASN A 371 15.41 6.49 -10.27
CA ASN A 371 16.48 5.56 -10.61
C ASN A 371 16.29 4.14 -10.04
N GLU A 372 15.35 3.95 -9.12
CA GLU A 372 14.93 2.61 -8.71
C GLU A 372 14.31 1.79 -9.84
N ARG A 373 13.82 2.45 -10.91
CA ARG A 373 13.22 1.84 -12.11
C ARG A 373 12.16 0.78 -11.80
N PHE A 374 11.45 0.93 -10.68
CA PHE A 374 10.44 0.00 -10.15
C PHE A 374 10.97 -1.37 -9.71
N VAL A 375 12.28 -1.62 -9.80
CA VAL A 375 12.88 -2.94 -9.52
C VAL A 375 13.68 -2.97 -8.21
N LYS A 376 14.20 -1.83 -7.74
CA LYS A 376 14.93 -1.76 -6.45
C LYS A 376 14.15 -2.33 -5.26
N PRO A 377 12.81 -2.18 -5.16
CA PRO A 377 12.04 -2.85 -4.10
C PRO A 377 12.18 -4.37 -4.09
N LEU A 378 12.34 -5.01 -5.26
CA LEU A 378 12.52 -6.46 -5.39
C LEU A 378 13.86 -6.90 -4.78
N ALA A 379 14.94 -6.18 -5.07
CA ALA A 379 16.24 -6.43 -4.43
C ALA A 379 16.16 -6.32 -2.90
N LEU A 380 15.37 -5.36 -2.40
CA LEU A 380 15.14 -5.20 -0.96
C LEU A 380 14.32 -6.36 -0.36
N ASP A 381 13.33 -6.91 -1.09
CA ASP A 381 12.60 -8.10 -0.65
C ASP A 381 13.53 -9.31 -0.46
N ARG A 382 14.44 -9.53 -1.43
CA ARG A 382 15.46 -10.58 -1.35
C ARG A 382 16.36 -10.41 -0.14
N LEU A 383 16.81 -9.18 0.12
CA LEU A 383 17.62 -8.88 1.30
C LEU A 383 16.84 -9.15 2.60
N CYS A 384 15.58 -8.72 2.69
CA CYS A 384 14.72 -8.98 3.85
C CYS A 384 14.48 -10.48 4.07
N ALA A 385 14.28 -11.25 3.00
CA ALA A 385 14.07 -12.69 3.07
C ALA A 385 15.27 -13.46 3.65
N LEU A 386 16.48 -12.90 3.58
CA LEU A 386 17.69 -13.51 4.17
C LEU A 386 17.79 -13.32 5.70
N ILE A 387 17.01 -12.42 6.30
CA ILE A 387 17.10 -12.09 7.72
C ILE A 387 16.68 -13.26 8.61
N GLU A 388 15.54 -13.88 8.33
CA GLU A 388 15.03 -15.02 9.13
C GLU A 388 15.98 -16.24 9.09
N PRO A 389 16.48 -16.68 7.92
CA PRO A 389 17.51 -17.70 7.85
C PRO A 389 18.78 -17.33 8.64
N ALA A 390 19.30 -16.11 8.46
CA ALA A 390 20.52 -15.68 9.15
C ALA A 390 20.37 -15.67 10.68
N MET A 391 19.22 -15.21 11.19
CA MET A 391 18.91 -15.24 12.62
C MET A 391 18.74 -16.67 13.15
N THR A 392 18.16 -17.57 12.36
CA THR A 392 17.97 -18.98 12.73
C THR A 392 19.31 -19.72 12.78
N GLU A 393 20.17 -19.53 11.78
CA GLU A 393 21.53 -20.09 11.74
C GLU A 393 22.36 -19.63 12.95
N ALA A 394 22.34 -18.32 13.24
CA ALA A 394 23.06 -17.73 14.36
C ALA A 394 22.64 -18.32 15.72
N ARG A 395 21.35 -18.66 15.89
CA ARG A 395 20.84 -19.28 17.12
C ARG A 395 21.21 -20.76 17.24
N ARG A 396 21.23 -21.50 16.13
CA ARG A 396 21.52 -22.95 16.12
C ARG A 396 23.00 -23.27 16.33
N GLY A 397 23.90 -22.30 16.17
CA GLY A 397 25.33 -22.46 16.47
C GLY A 397 26.08 -23.33 15.46
N GLY A 398 25.83 -23.13 14.15
CA GLY A 398 26.47 -23.85 13.04
C GLY A 398 27.01 -22.93 11.94
N ASP A 399 27.17 -23.47 10.72
CA ASP A 399 27.65 -22.71 9.57
C ASP A 399 26.72 -21.55 9.23
N LEU A 400 27.29 -20.33 9.19
CA LEU A 400 26.59 -19.10 8.88
C LEU A 400 26.63 -18.87 7.37
N LEU A 401 25.77 -19.54 6.60
CA LEU A 401 25.72 -19.40 5.14
C LEU A 401 24.88 -18.18 4.69
N ALA A 402 23.82 -17.85 5.43
CA ALA A 402 22.93 -16.74 5.11
C ALA A 402 23.52 -15.38 5.50
N PHE A 403 24.19 -15.28 6.65
CA PHE A 403 24.72 -14.00 7.14
C PHE A 403 25.76 -13.34 6.19
N PRO A 404 26.73 -14.08 5.59
CA PRO A 404 27.60 -13.53 4.56
C PRO A 404 26.86 -13.01 3.33
N ARG A 405 25.73 -13.65 2.94
CA ARG A 405 24.87 -13.15 1.85
C ARG A 405 24.20 -11.84 2.24
N VAL A 406 23.64 -11.75 3.46
CA VAL A 406 23.09 -10.49 4.00
C VAL A 406 24.13 -9.38 3.92
N ARG A 407 25.34 -9.62 4.42
CA ARG A 407 26.43 -8.64 4.41
C ARG A 407 26.74 -8.15 3.00
N LYS A 408 26.89 -9.07 2.04
CA LYS A 408 27.18 -8.73 0.63
C LYS A 408 26.06 -7.87 0.00
N GLU A 409 24.80 -8.22 0.25
CA GLU A 409 23.66 -7.47 -0.28
C GLU A 409 23.54 -6.09 0.40
N VAL A 410 23.79 -5.99 1.71
CA VAL A 410 23.83 -4.70 2.43
C VAL A 410 24.95 -3.79 1.90
N GLU A 411 26.12 -4.34 1.59
CA GLU A 411 27.23 -3.57 1.00
C GLU A 411 26.79 -2.84 -0.28
N ALA A 412 26.00 -3.51 -1.14
CA ALA A 412 25.45 -2.90 -2.35
C ALA A 412 24.49 -1.73 -2.06
N PHE A 413 23.65 -1.82 -1.02
CA PHE A 413 22.77 -0.72 -0.60
C PHE A 413 23.53 0.42 0.06
N THR A 414 24.63 0.15 0.76
CA THR A 414 25.47 1.19 1.38
C THR A 414 26.39 1.90 0.38
N ALA A 415 26.70 1.27 -0.76
CA ALA A 415 27.57 1.85 -1.79
C ALA A 415 26.94 3.06 -2.50
N THR A 416 25.61 3.18 -2.48
CA THR A 416 24.88 4.32 -3.05
C THR A 416 23.94 4.89 -1.99
N PRO A 417 24.47 5.71 -1.05
CA PRO A 417 23.63 6.36 -0.05
C PRO A 417 22.60 7.25 -0.74
N ALA A 418 21.35 7.14 -0.28
CA ALA A 418 20.21 7.85 -0.82
C ALA A 418 19.46 8.55 0.32
N GLY A 419 18.86 9.71 0.03
CA GLY A 419 18.17 10.55 1.01
C GLY A 419 18.90 11.86 1.33
N VAL A 420 18.39 12.61 2.32
CA VAL A 420 18.90 13.94 2.69
C VAL A 420 19.30 13.98 4.15
N GLY A 421 20.44 14.61 4.43
CA GLY A 421 20.87 14.89 5.79
C GLY A 421 21.24 13.63 6.59
N LEU A 422 20.75 13.57 7.84
CA LEU A 422 21.04 12.50 8.81
C LEU A 422 19.86 11.53 9.00
N ASP A 423 18.86 11.60 8.12
CA ASP A 423 17.66 10.78 8.22
C ASP A 423 17.98 9.32 7.86
N VAL A 424 17.39 8.38 8.61
CA VAL A 424 17.61 6.94 8.38
C VAL A 424 17.03 6.56 7.00
N PRO A 425 17.76 5.86 6.13
CA PRO A 425 17.22 5.42 4.84
C PRO A 425 16.02 4.47 4.99
N ALA A 426 15.04 4.57 4.08
CA ALA A 426 13.82 3.75 4.13
C ALA A 426 14.11 2.23 4.05
N TRP A 427 15.13 1.83 3.29
CA TRP A 427 15.52 0.42 3.19
C TRP A 427 16.04 -0.13 4.52
N LEU A 428 16.75 0.68 5.32
CA LEU A 428 17.28 0.27 6.61
C LEU A 428 16.16 0.13 7.65
N ARG A 429 15.19 1.06 7.65
CA ARG A 429 13.96 0.91 8.46
C ARG A 429 13.20 -0.38 8.11
N ARG A 430 13.11 -0.73 6.83
CA ARG A 430 12.45 -1.98 6.41
C ARG A 430 13.18 -3.22 6.94
N LEU A 431 14.51 -3.22 6.95
CA LEU A 431 15.29 -4.31 7.54
C LEU A 431 15.12 -4.40 9.05
N GLU A 432 15.11 -3.26 9.74
CA GLU A 432 14.82 -3.22 11.18
C GLU A 432 13.43 -3.81 11.49
N MET A 433 12.41 -3.42 10.72
CA MET A 433 11.07 -4.00 10.83
C MET A 433 11.07 -5.51 10.61
N GLU A 434 11.85 -6.01 9.65
CA GLU A 434 11.97 -7.46 9.39
C GLU A 434 12.64 -8.19 10.56
N VAL A 435 13.68 -7.61 11.16
CA VAL A 435 14.30 -8.14 12.39
C VAL A 435 13.28 -8.21 13.51
N HIS A 436 12.53 -7.14 13.75
CA HIS A 436 11.47 -7.12 14.78
C HIS A 436 10.38 -8.15 14.49
N ARG A 437 9.96 -8.32 13.24
CA ARG A 437 8.98 -9.34 12.83
C ARG A 437 9.48 -10.73 13.18
N VAL A 438 10.73 -11.06 12.82
CA VAL A 438 11.32 -12.37 13.13
C VAL A 438 11.43 -12.58 14.64
N GLN A 439 11.84 -11.56 15.40
CA GLN A 439 11.87 -11.66 16.86
C GLN A 439 10.49 -11.92 17.46
N ALA A 440 9.46 -11.21 17.01
CA ALA A 440 8.08 -11.36 17.47
C ALA A 440 7.50 -12.75 17.14
N ALA A 441 7.79 -13.28 15.95
CA ALA A 441 7.34 -14.62 15.53
C ALA A 441 7.90 -15.74 16.42
N HIS A 442 9.06 -15.52 17.04
CA HIS A 442 9.68 -16.49 17.95
C HIS A 442 9.21 -16.38 19.40
N THR A 443 8.22 -15.53 19.69
CA THR A 443 7.63 -15.46 21.04
C THR A 443 6.76 -16.70 21.31
N THR A 444 6.68 -17.13 22.56
CA THR A 444 5.88 -18.30 22.96
C THR A 444 4.41 -18.15 22.57
N MET A 445 3.85 -16.92 22.65
CA MET A 445 2.48 -16.64 22.22
C MET A 445 2.29 -16.80 20.70
N ALA A 446 3.25 -16.34 19.89
CA ALA A 446 3.19 -16.51 18.44
C ALA A 446 3.28 -17.99 18.05
N ALA A 447 4.20 -18.74 18.66
CA ALA A 447 4.34 -20.18 18.43
C ALA A 447 3.07 -20.97 18.83
N LEU A 448 2.40 -20.58 19.91
CA LEU A 448 1.11 -21.15 20.30
C LEU A 448 0.02 -20.81 19.27
N ALA A 449 -0.11 -19.54 18.87
CA ALA A 449 -1.10 -19.11 17.88
C ALA A 449 -0.94 -19.81 16.51
N GLU A 450 0.30 -20.05 16.06
CA GLU A 450 0.59 -20.82 14.84
C GLU A 450 0.23 -22.30 14.93
N GLY A 451 0.14 -22.86 16.14
CA GLY A 451 -0.22 -24.25 16.40
C GLY A 451 -1.73 -24.50 16.43
N PHE A 452 -2.52 -23.56 16.97
CA PHE A 452 -3.96 -23.77 17.23
C PHE A 452 -4.88 -23.66 16.00
N PHE A 453 -4.47 -22.99 14.92
CA PHE A 453 -5.34 -22.68 13.79
C PHE A 453 -4.79 -23.16 12.43
N ARG A 454 -4.11 -24.32 12.40
CA ARG A 454 -3.53 -24.83 11.14
C ARG A 454 -4.59 -25.43 10.23
N ILE A 455 -5.12 -24.61 9.35
CA ILE A 455 -5.90 -25.06 8.19
C ILE A 455 -5.00 -25.96 7.31
N PRO A 456 -5.46 -27.17 6.91
CA PRO A 456 -4.69 -28.05 6.04
C PRO A 456 -4.29 -27.35 4.75
N ARG A 457 -3.16 -27.77 4.17
CA ARG A 457 -2.73 -27.32 2.83
C ARG A 457 -2.93 -28.48 1.87
N ARG A 458 -3.82 -28.30 0.90
CA ARG A 458 -3.97 -29.22 -0.23
C ARG A 458 -3.04 -28.73 -1.35
N PRO A 459 -2.04 -29.53 -1.77
CA PRO A 459 -1.22 -29.15 -2.91
C PRO A 459 -2.07 -29.15 -4.19
N LEU A 460 -1.96 -28.08 -4.98
CA LEU A 460 -2.58 -27.95 -6.29
C LEU A 460 -1.75 -28.70 -7.33
N THR A 461 -2.38 -29.63 -8.06
CA THR A 461 -1.73 -30.23 -9.22
C THR A 461 -1.56 -29.20 -10.34
N TYR A 462 -0.56 -29.41 -11.20
CA TYR A 462 -0.33 -28.54 -12.34
C TYR A 462 -1.56 -28.47 -13.26
N GLU A 463 -2.23 -29.61 -13.51
CA GLU A 463 -3.43 -29.68 -14.35
C GLU A 463 -4.61 -28.90 -13.77
N GLU A 464 -4.88 -29.03 -12.47
CA GLU A 464 -5.93 -28.27 -11.78
C GLU A 464 -5.68 -26.76 -11.89
N LEU A 465 -4.45 -26.32 -11.64
CA LEU A 465 -4.09 -24.90 -11.74
C LEU A 465 -4.25 -24.38 -13.18
N GLN A 466 -3.78 -25.15 -14.17
CA GLN A 466 -3.95 -24.79 -15.57
C GLN A 466 -5.43 -24.72 -15.98
N GLN A 467 -6.27 -25.63 -15.46
CA GLN A 467 -7.71 -25.58 -15.69
C GLN A 467 -8.32 -24.32 -15.10
N GLN A 468 -7.99 -23.98 -13.86
CA GLN A 468 -8.47 -22.74 -13.24
C GLN A 468 -8.02 -21.50 -14.03
N LEU A 469 -6.78 -21.45 -14.49
CA LEU A 469 -6.28 -20.34 -15.32
C LEU A 469 -6.96 -20.26 -16.70
N ARG A 470 -7.36 -21.39 -17.30
CA ARG A 470 -8.12 -21.41 -18.57
C ARG A 470 -9.55 -20.92 -18.40
N GLU A 471 -10.17 -21.22 -17.27
CA GLU A 471 -11.55 -20.86 -16.96
C GLU A 471 -11.67 -19.53 -16.21
N TRP A 472 -10.61 -18.72 -16.17
CA TRP A 472 -10.56 -17.52 -15.33
C TRP A 472 -11.68 -16.51 -15.61
N GLU A 473 -12.12 -16.40 -16.86
CA GLU A 473 -13.20 -15.49 -17.25
C GLU A 473 -14.60 -15.99 -16.80
N ARG A 474 -14.73 -17.27 -16.46
CA ARG A 474 -15.99 -17.80 -15.91
C ARG A 474 -16.02 -17.46 -14.41
N PRO A 475 -17.05 -16.76 -13.91
CA PRO A 475 -17.18 -16.55 -12.47
C PRO A 475 -17.31 -17.91 -11.76
N ALA A 476 -16.54 -18.11 -10.70
CA ALA A 476 -16.63 -19.26 -9.80
C ALA A 476 -17.66 -19.03 -8.68
N LEU A 477 -17.93 -17.77 -8.33
CA LEU A 477 -19.00 -17.35 -7.42
C LEU A 477 -20.05 -16.49 -8.15
N PRO A 478 -21.33 -16.50 -7.72
CA PRO A 478 -22.32 -15.56 -8.25
C PRO A 478 -21.85 -14.12 -8.06
N GLY A 479 -22.14 -13.28 -9.06
CA GLY A 479 -21.63 -11.90 -9.17
C GLY A 479 -22.51 -10.86 -8.50
#